data_AF-A0A938UQS4-F1
#
_entry.id   AF-A0A938UQS4-F1
#
_cell.length_a   1.000
_cell.length_b   1.000
_cell.length_c   1.000
_cell.angle_alpha   90.00
_cell.angle_beta   90.00
_cell.angle_gamma   90.00
#
_symmetry.space_group_name_H-M   'P 1'
#
loop_
_entity.id
_entity.type
_entity.pdbx_description
1 polymer ?
#
loop_
_entity_poly.entity_id
_entity_poly.type
_entity_poly.pdbx_seq_one_letter_code
_entity_poly.pdbx_strand_id
1 'polypeptide(L)'
;MAWDRSGARANATGKGAVDRARRRGIARGGIGLAAAAVLFAIGWQVMALVAGGIALTTAVMAAASPGGAYAWIERAVDALVVGVGHALTWLTMVPVFWLFFVPYGRLARRGDADPMKRAFAPGQPSYWTDRSAVRRDYLRQF
;
A
#
# COMPACT_ATOMS: atom_id res chain seq x y z
N MET A 1 -35.00 42.52 9.18
CA MET A 1 -35.33 41.07 9.16
C MET A 1 -34.43 40.41 8.12
N ALA A 2 -33.26 39.90 8.55
CA ALA A 2 -32.27 39.29 7.66
C ALA A 2 -32.56 37.78 7.55
N TRP A 3 -32.92 37.32 6.35
CA TRP A 3 -33.25 35.93 6.08
C TRP A 3 -31.97 35.09 6.09
N ASP A 4 -31.87 34.14 7.03
CA ASP A 4 -30.71 33.28 7.21
C ASP A 4 -30.55 32.29 6.04
N ARG A 5 -29.68 32.62 5.09
CA ARG A 5 -29.35 31.79 3.92
C ARG A 5 -28.41 30.63 4.24
N SER A 6 -27.89 30.53 5.46
CA SER A 6 -26.89 29.50 5.82
C SER A 6 -27.54 28.10 5.98
N GLY A 7 -28.74 28.02 6.54
CA GLY A 7 -29.48 26.76 6.71
C GLY A 7 -29.88 26.06 5.42
N ALA A 8 -30.21 26.82 4.36
CA ALA A 8 -30.59 26.25 3.06
C ALA A 8 -29.41 25.55 2.35
N ARG A 9 -28.18 26.06 2.52
CA ARG A 9 -26.96 25.45 1.94
C ARG A 9 -26.56 24.18 2.67
N ALA A 10 -26.68 24.15 4.01
CA ALA A 10 -26.39 22.96 4.82
C ALA A 10 -27.34 21.79 4.52
N ASN A 11 -28.61 22.07 4.23
CA ASN A 11 -29.58 21.03 3.89
C ASN A 11 -29.43 20.51 2.44
N ALA A 12 -28.99 21.37 1.51
CA ALA A 12 -28.73 20.97 0.12
C ALA A 12 -27.48 20.08 -0.02
N THR A 13 -26.44 20.32 0.77
CA THR A 13 -25.23 19.48 0.78
C THR A 13 -25.49 18.09 1.37
N GLY A 14 -26.37 17.97 2.36
CA GLY A 14 -26.74 16.69 2.98
C GLY A 14 -27.39 15.71 2.01
N LYS A 15 -28.46 16.11 1.30
CA LYS A 15 -29.20 15.21 0.40
C LYS A 15 -28.34 14.73 -0.78
N GLY A 16 -27.58 15.62 -1.41
CA GLY A 16 -26.72 15.26 -2.54
C GLY A 16 -25.51 14.39 -2.16
N ALA A 17 -25.02 14.48 -0.92
CA ALA A 17 -23.95 13.63 -0.43
C ALA A 17 -24.40 12.17 -0.25
N VAL A 18 -25.60 11.97 0.31
CA VAL A 18 -26.18 10.63 0.54
C VAL A 18 -26.42 9.89 -0.78
N ASP A 19 -26.99 10.55 -1.79
CA ASP A 19 -27.23 9.92 -3.10
C ASP A 19 -25.95 9.53 -3.83
N ARG A 20 -24.89 10.34 -3.72
CA ARG A 20 -23.57 10.02 -4.29
C ARG A 20 -22.89 8.85 -3.58
N ALA A 21 -22.99 8.78 -2.26
CA ALA A 21 -22.48 7.65 -1.49
C ALA A 21 -23.18 6.35 -1.89
N ARG A 22 -24.51 6.37 -2.04
CA ARG A 22 -25.30 5.22 -2.50
C ARG A 22 -24.89 4.74 -3.89
N ARG A 23 -24.75 5.65 -4.85
CA ARG A 23 -24.30 5.28 -6.22
C ARG A 23 -22.91 4.66 -6.22
N ARG A 24 -21.99 5.17 -5.40
CA ARG A 24 -20.64 4.58 -5.25
C ARG A 24 -20.69 3.18 -4.62
N GLY A 25 -21.49 2.99 -3.58
CA GLY A 25 -21.69 1.67 -2.95
C GLY A 25 -22.25 0.64 -3.93
N ILE A 26 -23.29 1.01 -4.69
CA ILE A 26 -23.88 0.14 -5.72
C ILE A 26 -22.87 -0.17 -6.83
N ALA A 27 -22.12 0.82 -7.31
CA ALA A 27 -21.11 0.61 -8.35
C ALA A 27 -20.00 -0.34 -7.87
N ARG A 28 -19.48 -0.17 -6.65
CA ARG A 28 -18.47 -1.05 -6.06
C ARG A 28 -18.99 -2.47 -5.85
N GLY A 29 -20.22 -2.62 -5.33
CA GLY A 29 -20.88 -3.92 -5.19
C GLY A 29 -21.07 -4.63 -6.52
N GLY A 30 -21.48 -3.91 -7.57
CA GLY A 30 -21.61 -4.43 -8.93
C GLY A 30 -20.28 -4.92 -9.51
N ILE A 31 -19.20 -4.14 -9.33
CA ILE A 31 -17.84 -4.55 -9.74
C ILE A 31 -17.41 -5.82 -9.00
N GLY A 32 -17.66 -5.91 -7.69
CA GLY A 32 -17.34 -7.09 -6.88
C GLY A 32 -18.10 -8.34 -7.35
N LEU A 33 -19.39 -8.22 -7.65
CA LEU A 33 -20.20 -9.31 -8.18
C LEU A 33 -19.74 -9.75 -9.58
N ALA A 34 -19.38 -8.80 -10.45
CA ALA A 34 -18.82 -9.11 -11.77
C ALA A 34 -17.50 -9.89 -11.65
N ALA A 35 -16.61 -9.46 -10.75
CA ALA A 35 -15.36 -10.17 -10.49
C ALA A 35 -15.61 -11.60 -9.94
N ALA A 36 -16.56 -11.75 -9.01
CA ALA A 36 -16.94 -13.07 -8.48
C ALA A 36 -17.50 -13.99 -9.58
N ALA A 37 -18.31 -13.46 -10.50
CA ALA A 37 -18.84 -14.22 -11.63
C ALA A 37 -17.71 -14.72 -12.57
N VAL A 38 -16.71 -13.88 -12.83
CA VAL A 38 -15.53 -14.29 -13.63
C VAL A 38 -14.72 -15.37 -12.91
N LEU A 39 -14.47 -15.23 -11.61
CA LEU A 39 -13.78 -16.24 -10.81
C LEU A 39 -14.52 -17.58 -10.81
N PHE A 40 -15.85 -17.54 -10.75
CA PHE A 40 -16.68 -18.74 -10.84
C PHE A 40 -16.53 -19.43 -12.21
N ALA A 41 -16.52 -18.65 -13.29
CA ALA A 41 -16.36 -19.16 -14.65
C ALA A 41 -14.98 -19.83 -14.89
N ILE A 42 -13.93 -19.36 -14.22
CA ILE A 42 -12.57 -19.92 -14.29
C ILE A 42 -12.46 -21.23 -13.45
N GLY A 43 -13.48 -21.58 -12.66
CA GLY A 43 -13.50 -22.78 -11.83
C GLY A 43 -12.94 -22.57 -10.42
N TRP A 44 -12.62 -21.34 -10.02
CA TRP A 44 -12.15 -21.01 -8.67
C TRP A 44 -13.33 -20.81 -7.72
N GLN A 45 -14.13 -21.85 -7.55
CA GLN A 45 -15.43 -21.82 -6.87
C GLN A 45 -15.35 -21.26 -5.43
N VAL A 46 -14.32 -21.66 -4.66
CA VAL A 46 -14.13 -21.18 -3.28
C VAL A 46 -13.86 -19.67 -3.24
N MET A 47 -12.98 -19.18 -4.11
CA MET A 47 -12.66 -17.75 -4.20
C MET A 47 -13.86 -16.94 -4.69
N ALA A 48 -14.62 -17.47 -5.65
CA ALA A 48 -15.83 -16.85 -6.16
C ALA A 48 -16.92 -16.72 -5.08
N LEU A 49 -17.10 -17.75 -4.24
CA LEU A 49 -18.04 -17.74 -3.13
C LEU A 49 -17.67 -16.69 -2.08
N VAL A 50 -16.38 -16.62 -1.71
CA VAL A 50 -15.88 -15.62 -0.76
C VAL A 50 -16.03 -14.20 -1.32
N ALA A 51 -15.56 -13.96 -2.55
CA ALA A 51 -15.65 -12.66 -3.21
C ALA A 51 -17.12 -12.22 -3.42
N GLY A 52 -17.98 -13.14 -3.85
CA GLY A 52 -19.40 -12.91 -4.04
C GLY A 52 -20.12 -12.60 -2.72
N GLY A 53 -19.80 -13.34 -1.65
CA GLY A 53 -20.34 -13.07 -0.31
C GLY A 53 -19.97 -11.67 0.20
N ILE A 54 -18.71 -11.26 0.03
CA ILE A 54 -18.24 -9.92 0.40
C ILE A 54 -18.94 -8.85 -0.45
N ALA A 55 -19.04 -9.05 -1.76
CA ALA A 55 -19.70 -8.10 -2.65
C ALA A 55 -21.20 -7.95 -2.34
N LEU A 56 -21.89 -9.06 -2.07
CA LEU A 56 -23.31 -9.08 -1.72
C LEU A 56 -23.58 -8.39 -0.39
N THR A 57 -22.82 -8.71 0.65
CA THR A 57 -22.94 -8.08 1.97
C THR A 57 -22.67 -6.58 1.91
N THR A 58 -21.66 -6.15 1.13
CA THR A 58 -21.36 -4.74 0.90
C THR A 58 -22.50 -4.04 0.17
N ALA A 59 -23.08 -4.66 -0.85
CA ALA A 59 -24.22 -4.12 -1.59
C ALA A 59 -25.48 -4.00 -0.72
N VAL A 60 -25.77 -5.01 0.10
CA VAL A 60 -26.89 -5.00 1.05
C VAL A 60 -26.70 -3.93 2.12
N MET A 61 -25.50 -3.79 2.68
CA MET A 61 -25.19 -2.74 3.66
C MET A 61 -25.31 -1.34 3.05
N ALA A 62 -24.84 -1.14 1.82
CA ALA A 62 -24.98 0.13 1.10
C ALA A 62 -26.45 0.47 0.81
N ALA A 63 -27.30 -0.54 0.63
CA ALA A 63 -28.74 -0.36 0.43
C ALA A 63 -29.50 -0.11 1.76
N ALA A 64 -29.06 -0.71 2.87
CA ALA A 64 -29.79 -0.73 4.13
C ALA A 64 -29.54 0.47 5.05
N SER A 65 -28.40 1.18 4.96
CA SER A 65 -28.07 2.26 5.90
C SER A 65 -27.61 3.57 5.22
N PRO A 66 -28.53 4.53 4.98
CA PRO A 66 -28.18 5.85 4.47
C PRO A 66 -27.64 6.82 5.53
N GLY A 67 -27.61 6.45 6.82
CA GLY A 67 -27.25 7.35 7.93
C GLY A 67 -26.25 6.74 8.90
N GLY A 68 -24.99 7.18 8.83
CA GLY A 68 -23.97 7.03 9.89
C GLY A 68 -23.30 5.66 10.01
N ALA A 69 -24.06 4.56 10.07
CA ALA A 69 -23.50 3.22 10.32
C ALA A 69 -22.55 2.76 9.20
N TYR A 70 -22.86 3.14 7.95
CA TYR A 70 -21.99 2.86 6.80
C TYR A 70 -20.60 3.48 6.94
N ALA A 71 -20.49 4.68 7.51
CA ALA A 71 -19.20 5.34 7.68
C ALA A 71 -18.29 4.63 8.69
N TRP A 72 -18.87 3.98 9.71
CA TRP A 72 -18.09 3.18 10.66
C TRP A 72 -17.63 1.86 10.03
N ILE A 73 -18.51 1.21 9.26
CA ILE A 73 -18.17 -0.02 8.53
C ILE A 73 -17.09 0.26 7.48
N GLU A 74 -17.18 1.35 6.73
CA GLU A 74 -16.15 1.72 5.74
C GLU A 74 -14.79 1.92 6.41
N ARG A 75 -14.74 2.59 7.57
CA ARG A 75 -13.49 2.71 8.35
C ARG A 75 -12.97 1.37 8.87
N ALA A 76 -13.86 0.48 9.31
CA ALA A 76 -13.47 -0.85 9.78
C ALA A 76 -12.92 -1.71 8.65
N VAL A 77 -13.56 -1.66 7.47
CA VAL A 77 -13.09 -2.34 6.25
C VAL A 77 -11.75 -1.77 5.80
N ASP A 78 -11.60 -0.44 5.75
CA ASP A 78 -10.33 0.20 5.38
C ASP A 78 -9.20 -0.20 6.34
N ALA A 79 -9.47 -0.19 7.65
CA ALA A 79 -8.50 -0.64 8.65
C ALA A 79 -8.11 -2.12 8.46
N LEU A 80 -9.07 -2.97 8.13
CA LEU A 80 -8.83 -4.38 7.84
C LEU A 80 -8.03 -4.57 6.55
N VAL A 81 -8.36 -3.85 5.49
CA VAL A 81 -7.63 -3.88 4.21
C VAL A 81 -6.18 -3.43 4.40
N VAL A 82 -5.96 -2.35 5.16
CA VAL A 82 -4.61 -1.89 5.48
C VAL A 82 -3.87 -2.94 6.30
N GLY A 83 -4.51 -3.52 7.33
CA GLY A 83 -3.91 -4.56 8.16
C GLY A 83 -3.54 -5.82 7.37
N VAL A 84 -4.46 -6.32 6.54
CA VAL A 84 -4.24 -7.49 5.68
C VAL A 84 -3.20 -7.20 4.62
N GLY A 85 -3.25 -6.02 3.97
CA GLY A 85 -2.25 -5.60 2.99
C GLY A 85 -0.85 -5.54 3.59
N HIS A 86 -0.72 -5.01 4.82
CA HIS A 86 0.55 -4.97 5.54
C HIS A 86 1.04 -6.38 5.89
N ALA A 87 0.16 -7.23 6.44
CA ALA A 87 0.48 -8.61 6.77
C ALA A 87 0.91 -9.41 5.52
N LEU A 88 0.20 -9.26 4.41
CA LEU A 88 0.52 -9.91 3.14
C LEU A 88 1.84 -9.40 2.57
N THR A 89 2.11 -8.10 2.69
CA THR A 89 3.39 -7.52 2.28
C THR A 89 4.53 -8.15 3.06
N TRP A 90 4.45 -8.22 4.39
CA TRP A 90 5.47 -8.89 5.21
C TRP A 90 5.61 -10.37 4.85
N LEU A 91 4.48 -11.07 4.75
CA LEU A 91 4.44 -12.50 4.45
C LEU A 91 5.04 -12.82 3.09
N THR A 92 4.91 -11.94 2.10
CA THR A 92 5.45 -12.13 0.75
C THR A 92 6.88 -11.62 0.64
N MET A 93 7.17 -10.47 1.26
CA MET A 93 8.47 -9.81 1.20
C MET A 93 9.54 -10.62 1.93
N VAL A 94 9.24 -11.27 3.06
CA VAL A 94 10.21 -12.09 3.80
C VAL A 94 10.72 -13.29 2.99
N PRO A 95 9.86 -14.14 2.39
CA PRO A 95 10.29 -15.22 1.50
C PRO A 95 11.05 -14.72 0.28
N VAL A 96 10.56 -13.64 -0.36
CA VAL A 96 11.24 -13.04 -1.52
C VAL A 96 12.64 -12.57 -1.12
N PHE A 97 12.76 -11.81 -0.03
CA PHE A 97 14.04 -11.35 0.49
C PHE A 97 14.96 -12.53 0.78
N TRP A 98 14.47 -13.56 1.49
CA TRP A 98 15.27 -14.73 1.81
C TRP A 98 15.73 -15.47 0.54
N LEU A 99 14.83 -15.65 -0.43
CA LEU A 99 15.10 -16.34 -1.68
C LEU A 99 16.16 -15.63 -2.53
N PHE A 100 16.17 -14.30 -2.57
CA PHE A 100 17.13 -13.54 -3.37
C PHE A 100 18.42 -13.22 -2.62
N PHE A 101 18.34 -12.71 -1.38
CA PHE A 101 19.51 -12.20 -0.67
C PHE A 101 20.37 -13.30 -0.04
N VAL A 102 19.80 -14.43 0.37
CA VAL A 102 20.59 -15.53 0.95
C VAL A 102 21.56 -16.16 -0.07
N PRO A 103 21.12 -16.57 -1.28
CA PRO A 103 22.06 -17.12 -2.25
C PRO A 103 23.04 -16.06 -2.75
N TYR A 104 22.58 -14.81 -2.98
CA TYR A 104 23.46 -13.73 -3.42
C TYR A 104 24.51 -13.39 -2.36
N GLY A 105 24.13 -13.35 -1.08
CA GLY A 105 25.06 -13.17 0.02
C GLY A 105 26.06 -14.31 0.15
N ARG A 106 25.64 -15.56 -0.10
CA ARG A 106 26.57 -16.71 -0.15
C ARG A 106 27.52 -16.62 -1.33
N LEU A 107 27.05 -16.17 -2.49
CA LEU A 107 27.88 -16.01 -3.69
C LEU A 107 28.87 -14.85 -3.54
N ALA A 108 28.42 -13.71 -3.01
CA ALA A 108 29.26 -12.55 -2.73
C ALA A 108 30.35 -12.85 -1.70
N ARG A 109 30.08 -13.72 -0.72
CA ARG A 109 31.10 -14.22 0.24
C ARG A 109 32.09 -15.22 -0.37
N ARG A 110 31.76 -15.82 -1.53
CA ARG A 110 32.65 -16.73 -2.28
C ARG A 110 33.47 -16.00 -3.33
N GLY A 111 32.97 -14.89 -3.87
CA GLY A 111 33.82 -13.95 -4.61
C GLY A 111 34.95 -13.50 -3.70
N ASP A 112 36.10 -13.18 -4.29
CA ASP A 112 37.31 -12.68 -3.61
C ASP A 112 36.95 -11.41 -2.83
N ALA A 113 36.34 -11.60 -1.66
CA ALA A 113 36.00 -10.55 -0.75
C ALA A 113 37.35 -10.03 -0.32
N ASP A 114 37.78 -8.92 -0.97
CA ASP A 114 39.06 -8.25 -0.77
C ASP A 114 39.38 -8.37 0.71
N PRO A 115 40.23 -9.36 1.08
CA PRO A 115 40.43 -9.62 2.46
C PRO A 115 41.09 -8.34 2.89
N MET A 116 40.46 -7.58 3.78
CA MET A 116 41.02 -6.38 4.40
C MET A 116 42.29 -6.69 5.21
N LYS A 117 43.07 -7.70 4.81
CA LYS A 117 44.53 -7.77 4.84
C LYS A 117 45.13 -6.54 4.15
N ARG A 118 44.83 -5.35 4.67
CA ARG A 118 45.70 -4.20 4.55
C ARG A 118 46.94 -4.55 5.34
N ALA A 119 47.95 -5.09 4.66
CA ALA A 119 49.27 -5.20 5.24
C ALA A 119 49.81 -3.77 5.39
N PHE A 120 49.95 -3.31 6.64
CA PHE A 120 50.69 -2.08 6.91
C PHE A 120 52.17 -2.37 6.65
N ALA A 121 52.75 -1.78 5.60
CA ALA A 121 54.18 -1.69 5.39
C ALA A 121 54.90 -0.97 6.57
N PRO A 122 55.63 -1.70 7.45
CA PRO A 122 56.15 -1.13 8.70
C PRO A 122 57.22 -0.05 8.52
N GLY A 123 57.68 0.20 7.29
CA GLY A 123 58.63 1.28 6.96
C GLY A 123 58.01 2.56 6.41
N GLN A 124 56.69 2.64 6.25
CA GLN A 124 56.02 3.86 5.78
C GLN A 124 55.90 4.87 6.94
N PRO A 125 56.50 6.07 6.84
CA PRO A 125 56.40 7.10 7.88
C PRO A 125 54.98 7.65 8.05
N SER A 126 54.13 7.50 7.02
CA SER A 126 52.73 7.89 7.07
C SER A 126 51.95 7.20 5.94
N TYR A 127 50.74 6.72 6.24
CA TYR A 127 49.77 6.25 5.22
C TYR A 127 48.85 7.36 4.74
N TRP A 128 48.99 8.56 5.31
CA TRP A 128 48.28 9.72 4.87
C TRP A 128 48.89 10.17 3.55
N THR A 129 48.15 9.98 2.48
CA THR A 129 48.44 10.64 1.21
C THR A 129 47.95 12.07 1.32
N ASP A 130 48.84 13.04 1.09
CA ASP A 130 48.44 14.43 0.92
C ASP A 130 47.46 14.48 -0.24
N ARG A 131 46.19 14.75 0.09
CA ARG A 131 45.21 15.06 -0.93
C ARG A 131 45.59 16.43 -1.46
N SER A 132 46.02 16.50 -2.71
CA SER A 132 46.12 17.78 -3.38
C SER A 132 44.79 18.49 -3.21
N ALA A 133 44.84 19.76 -2.81
CA ALA A 133 43.68 20.62 -2.73
C ALA A 133 43.20 20.94 -4.16
N VAL A 134 42.79 19.90 -4.90
CA VAL A 134 42.01 20.09 -6.11
C VAL A 134 40.71 20.68 -5.60
N ARG A 135 40.59 22.00 -5.79
CA ARG A 135 39.37 22.75 -5.59
C ARG A 135 38.32 22.12 -6.49
N ARG A 136 37.57 21.15 -5.96
CA ARG A 136 36.35 20.70 -6.60
C ARG A 136 35.40 21.85 -6.43
N ASP A 137 35.17 22.59 -7.51
CA ASP A 137 34.08 23.54 -7.58
C ASP A 137 32.80 22.73 -7.45
N TYR A 138 32.37 22.53 -6.19
CA TYR A 138 31.08 21.98 -5.83
C TYR A 138 30.03 22.99 -6.28
N LEU A 139 29.73 23.00 -7.57
CA LEU A 139 28.52 23.62 -8.08
C LEU A 139 27.37 22.99 -7.30
N ARG A 140 26.67 23.82 -6.53
CA ARG A 140 25.45 23.46 -5.82
C ARG A 140 24.53 22.73 -6.79
N GLN A 141 24.44 21.41 -6.65
CA GLN A 141 23.34 20.66 -7.22
C GLN A 141 22.24 20.73 -6.17
N PHE A 142 21.20 21.48 -6.55
CA PHE A 142 20.01 21.80 -5.76
C PHE A 142 19.21 20.54 -5.40
#